data_AF-A0A2E6VQL0-F1
#
_entry.id   AF-A0A2E6VQL0-F1
#
_cell.length_a   1.000
_cell.length_b   1.000
_cell.length_c   1.000
_cell.angle_alpha   90.00
_cell.angle_beta   90.00
_cell.angle_gamma   90.00
#
_symmetry.space_group_name_H-M   'P 1'
#
loop_
_entity.id
_entity.type
_entity.pdbx_description
1 polymer ?
#
loop_
_entity_poly.entity_id
_entity_poly.type
_entity_poly.pdbx_seq_one_letter_code
_entity_poly.pdbx_strand_id
1 'polypeptide(L)'
;MTMKRYTYPCLALLTGLSLAAPQTAFSNSGLTLAIVPIPTDRAAEQPTLEIGYIARTGFDRSPSYNVFPLETLLEGQNLPGQQAHSEALLKLKEAATAYDALDLTGALTLLTAASISFEKSASHWTSSEPVVQTYLMMGATQALLGNQPAAIDAFAQALTLDPRAQMPSEIMPEVAVPAMEEAHLKVSEASTGRLGVFASPQMAEVWLDGRFRGIAPLQMDQIPTGRHYLRLVSPGYQNDGRLIDVAPHQETTIQSALSPTRGLANYQSALGPIRQGNTASLSQLGQILKVDRMLILRVQALGPDVTVFGILADGITGEVYQEAQKSFSTLSPLFRGEVESWLASSFRKPQYSIPKVQPDAQLQPSDPGYVPPPVATEGINDQIRSGYIFLTLSGLALTSGITLAILSQQPRGDFKNYPQTQAQEIKTAWFYRALGADISYGVSAVLSGVGIYQLVKGYGRKTQIDDVLAQEQLTQPIWFAGRLEE
;
A
#
# COMPACT_ATOMS: atom_id res chain seq x y z
N MET A 1 -19.95 -36.29 59.79
CA MET A 1 -20.59 -35.14 59.10
C MET A 1 -19.55 -34.49 58.21
N THR A 2 -19.54 -34.91 56.94
CA THR A 2 -18.70 -34.37 55.87
C THR A 2 -19.64 -33.65 54.91
N MET A 3 -19.57 -32.32 54.85
CA MET A 3 -20.23 -31.56 53.79
C MET A 3 -19.23 -30.67 53.05
N LYS A 4 -19.14 -31.00 51.77
CA LYS A 4 -18.56 -30.25 50.66
C LYS A 4 -19.22 -28.88 50.52
N ARG A 5 -18.44 -27.88 50.12
CA ARG A 5 -18.70 -27.05 48.92
C ARG A 5 -17.43 -26.27 48.56
N TYR A 6 -16.86 -26.63 47.42
CA TYR A 6 -15.86 -25.88 46.67
C TYR A 6 -16.57 -24.75 45.92
N THR A 7 -15.95 -23.57 45.88
CA THR A 7 -16.27 -22.48 44.95
C THR A 7 -14.96 -21.99 44.34
N TYR A 8 -14.80 -22.15 43.02
CA TYR A 8 -13.72 -21.63 42.17
C TYR A 8 -14.11 -20.22 41.65
N PRO A 9 -13.19 -19.34 41.20
CA PRO A 9 -12.43 -19.55 39.96
C PRO A 9 -10.92 -19.29 40.01
N CYS A 10 -10.22 -20.09 39.19
CA CYS A 10 -8.94 -19.87 38.54
C CYS A 10 -8.54 -18.40 38.35
N LEU A 11 -7.38 -18.04 38.89
CA LEU A 11 -6.56 -16.94 38.38
C LEU A 11 -5.64 -17.53 37.30
N ALA A 12 -6.12 -17.61 36.06
CA ALA A 12 -5.27 -17.90 34.92
C ALA A 12 -4.47 -16.62 34.60
N LEU A 13 -3.19 -16.62 34.97
CA LEU A 13 -2.20 -15.67 34.48
C LEU A 13 -2.06 -15.86 32.96
N LEU A 14 -2.67 -14.94 32.22
CA LEU A 14 -2.40 -14.69 30.81
C LEU A 14 -0.91 -14.35 30.64
N THR A 15 -0.10 -15.37 30.35
CA THR A 15 1.19 -15.17 29.69
C THR A 15 0.90 -14.55 28.33
N GLY A 16 1.35 -13.31 28.13
CA GLY A 16 1.27 -12.62 26.85
C GLY A 16 2.04 -13.39 25.79
N LEU A 17 1.35 -14.25 25.05
CA LEU A 17 1.77 -14.63 23.70
C LEU A 17 1.72 -13.36 22.86
N SER A 18 2.90 -12.82 22.57
CA SER A 18 3.13 -11.96 21.41
C SER A 18 2.88 -12.81 20.16
N LEU A 19 1.61 -12.97 19.80
CA LEU A 19 1.18 -13.33 18.46
C LEU A 19 1.45 -12.11 17.59
N ALA A 20 2.71 -11.97 17.15
CA ALA A 20 2.96 -11.28 15.90
C ALA A 20 2.14 -12.04 14.85
N ALA A 21 1.02 -11.44 14.43
CA ALA A 21 0.25 -11.93 13.31
C ALA A 21 1.23 -12.23 12.16
N PRO A 22 1.04 -13.31 11.38
CA PRO A 22 1.73 -13.41 10.11
C PRO A 22 1.23 -12.22 9.29
N GLN A 23 2.01 -11.13 9.29
CA GLN A 23 1.95 -10.20 8.19
C GLN A 23 2.26 -11.09 6.99
N THR A 24 1.26 -11.34 6.16
CA THR A 24 1.50 -11.69 4.78
C THR A 24 2.30 -10.52 4.22
N ALA A 25 3.63 -10.60 4.39
CA ALA A 25 4.58 -9.69 3.83
C ALA A 25 4.56 -10.00 2.33
N PHE A 26 3.59 -9.41 1.63
CA PHE A 26 3.89 -8.93 0.29
C PHE A 26 5.13 -8.07 0.45
N SER A 27 6.22 -8.43 -0.22
CA SER A 27 7.44 -7.65 -0.14
C SER A 27 7.13 -6.25 -0.66
N ASN A 28 6.94 -5.30 0.25
CA ASN A 28 6.89 -3.86 -0.04
C ASN A 28 8.30 -3.37 -0.42
N SER A 29 8.91 -4.00 -1.42
CA SER A 29 10.26 -3.71 -1.92
C SER A 29 10.24 -2.79 -3.16
N GLY A 30 9.05 -2.38 -3.62
CA GLY A 30 8.89 -1.43 -4.72
C GLY A 30 9.30 -0.01 -4.33
N LEU A 31 9.83 0.75 -5.29
CA LEU A 31 10.18 2.15 -5.11
C LEU A 31 8.92 2.99 -4.89
N THR A 32 8.93 3.87 -3.90
CA THR A 32 7.83 4.82 -3.69
C THR A 32 7.75 5.78 -4.87
N LEU A 33 6.56 5.91 -5.47
CA LEU A 33 6.32 6.68 -6.68
C LEU A 33 5.21 7.70 -6.47
N ALA A 34 5.52 8.98 -6.71
CA ALA A 34 4.50 10.03 -6.86
C ALA A 34 4.22 10.29 -8.34
N ILE A 35 2.94 10.31 -8.72
CA ILE A 35 2.52 10.67 -10.09
C ILE A 35 1.93 12.07 -10.04
N VAL A 36 2.52 12.98 -10.82
CA VAL A 36 2.24 14.42 -10.78
C VAL A 36 1.71 14.86 -12.15
N PRO A 37 0.39 14.84 -12.35
CA PRO A 37 -0.24 15.31 -13.58
C PRO A 37 -0.34 16.85 -13.55
N ILE A 38 0.10 17.53 -14.62
CA ILE A 38 0.19 19.00 -14.69
C ILE A 38 -0.43 19.49 -16.01
N PRO A 39 -1.55 20.24 -15.97
CA PRO A 39 -2.09 20.85 -17.17
C PRO A 39 -1.24 22.07 -17.54
N THR A 40 -0.92 22.23 -18.83
CA THR A 40 -0.23 23.44 -19.32
C THR A 40 -1.19 24.57 -19.65
N ASP A 41 -2.45 24.25 -19.92
CA ASP A 41 -3.52 25.17 -20.31
C ASP A 41 -4.88 24.67 -19.78
N ARG A 42 -5.91 25.52 -19.85
CA ARG A 42 -7.25 25.19 -19.32
C ARG A 42 -7.94 24.05 -20.07
N ALA A 43 -7.72 23.92 -21.37
CA ALA A 43 -8.36 22.86 -22.16
C ALA A 43 -7.80 21.47 -21.81
N ALA A 44 -6.57 21.42 -21.30
CA ALA A 44 -5.93 20.18 -20.85
C ALA A 44 -6.31 19.75 -19.42
N GLU A 45 -7.01 20.57 -18.61
CA GLU A 45 -7.25 20.27 -17.18
C GLU A 45 -7.96 18.92 -16.96
N GLN A 46 -9.06 18.67 -17.68
CA GLN A 46 -9.83 17.44 -17.54
C GLN A 46 -9.04 16.20 -18.05
N PRO A 47 -8.47 16.20 -19.28
CA PRO A 47 -7.61 15.10 -19.74
C PRO A 47 -6.42 14.83 -18.80
N THR A 48 -5.87 15.87 -18.18
CA THR A 48 -4.74 15.74 -17.25
C THR A 48 -5.07 14.86 -16.04
N LEU A 49 -6.22 15.09 -15.42
CA LEU A 49 -6.64 14.29 -14.27
C LEU A 49 -6.98 12.85 -14.67
N GLU A 50 -7.61 12.66 -15.83
CA GLU A 50 -7.87 11.32 -16.36
C GLU A 50 -6.58 10.56 -16.66
N ILE A 51 -5.61 11.18 -17.34
CA ILE A 51 -4.29 10.61 -17.58
C ILE A 51 -3.57 10.30 -16.26
N GLY A 52 -3.68 11.18 -15.27
CA GLY A 52 -3.16 10.95 -13.93
C GLY A 52 -3.75 9.70 -13.28
N TYR A 53 -5.07 9.49 -13.41
CA TYR A 53 -5.76 8.29 -12.92
C TYR A 53 -5.30 7.02 -13.66
N ILE A 54 -5.19 7.08 -14.99
CA ILE A 54 -4.68 5.96 -15.80
C ILE A 54 -3.25 5.60 -15.38
N ALA A 55 -2.41 6.60 -15.15
CA ALA A 55 -1.05 6.38 -14.67
C ALA A 55 -1.04 5.73 -13.28
N ARG A 56 -1.80 6.26 -12.30
CA ARG A 56 -1.83 5.68 -10.95
C ARG A 56 -2.30 4.23 -10.97
N THR A 57 -3.44 3.94 -11.60
CA THR A 57 -3.97 2.57 -11.68
C THR A 57 -3.06 1.62 -12.45
N GLY A 58 -2.37 2.12 -13.47
CA GLY A 58 -1.44 1.30 -14.22
C GLY A 58 -0.16 0.97 -13.44
N PHE A 59 0.40 1.93 -12.72
CA PHE A 59 1.64 1.73 -11.93
C PHE A 59 1.40 0.97 -10.63
N ASP A 60 0.22 1.10 -10.01
CA ASP A 60 -0.16 0.37 -8.80
C ASP A 60 -0.21 -1.16 -9.03
N ARG A 61 -0.41 -1.59 -10.29
CA ARG A 61 -0.33 -3.01 -10.70
C ARG A 61 1.11 -3.52 -10.85
N SER A 62 2.11 -2.65 -10.81
CA SER A 62 3.51 -3.03 -11.00
C SER A 62 4.17 -3.35 -9.66
N PRO A 63 4.79 -4.52 -9.47
CA PRO A 63 5.50 -4.83 -8.23
C PRO A 63 6.75 -3.96 -8.01
N SER A 64 7.21 -3.26 -9.05
CA SER A 64 8.39 -2.38 -8.96
C SER A 64 8.11 -1.05 -8.26
N TYR A 65 6.85 -0.64 -8.14
CA TYR A 65 6.47 0.66 -7.61
C TYR A 65 5.38 0.56 -6.55
N ASN A 66 5.48 1.40 -5.54
CA ASN A 66 4.41 1.67 -4.57
C ASN A 66 3.89 3.08 -4.85
N VAL A 67 2.68 3.21 -5.40
CA VAL A 67 2.13 4.53 -5.78
C VAL A 67 1.59 5.23 -4.53
N PHE A 68 2.13 6.41 -4.22
CA PHE A 68 1.67 7.21 -3.07
C PHE A 68 0.72 8.34 -3.51
N PRO A 69 -0.46 8.47 -2.88
CA PRO A 69 -1.39 9.57 -3.16
C PRO A 69 -0.79 10.94 -2.82
N LEU A 70 -0.92 11.91 -3.73
CA LEU A 70 -0.32 13.24 -3.57
C LEU A 70 -0.86 13.97 -2.34
N GLU A 71 -2.16 13.85 -2.07
CA GLU A 71 -2.82 14.43 -0.91
C GLU A 71 -2.19 13.96 0.41
N THR A 72 -1.77 12.70 0.48
CA THR A 72 -1.11 12.14 1.68
C THR A 72 0.29 12.71 1.85
N LEU A 73 1.04 12.85 0.75
CA LEU A 73 2.38 13.44 0.75
C LEU A 73 2.36 14.93 1.13
N LEU A 74 1.30 15.66 0.73
CA LEU A 74 1.17 17.10 0.93
C LEU A 74 0.54 17.49 2.27
N GLU A 75 -0.29 16.63 2.86
CA GLU A 75 -0.90 16.89 4.18
C GLU A 75 0.00 16.47 5.35
N GLY A 76 0.76 15.36 5.18
CA GLY A 76 1.59 14.74 6.22
C GLY A 76 0.92 13.55 6.93
N GLN A 77 1.61 12.95 7.91
CA GLN A 77 1.09 11.81 8.68
C GLN A 77 0.02 12.27 9.69
N ASN A 78 -1.17 11.65 9.65
CA ASN A 78 -2.37 11.86 10.49
C ASN A 78 -3.50 12.70 9.88
N LEU A 79 -4.31 12.04 9.04
CA LEU A 79 -5.67 12.49 8.72
C LEU A 79 -6.69 11.74 9.61
N PRO A 80 -7.66 12.43 10.24
CA PRO A 80 -8.74 11.77 10.99
C PRO A 80 -9.47 10.68 10.19
N GLY A 81 -9.60 10.86 8.87
CA GLY A 81 -10.18 9.86 7.97
C GLY A 81 -9.32 8.59 7.81
N GLN A 82 -7.98 8.69 7.85
CA GLN A 82 -7.10 7.51 7.85
C GLN A 82 -7.27 6.70 9.14
N GLN A 83 -7.34 7.39 10.28
CA GLN A 83 -7.57 6.75 11.57
C GLN A 83 -8.93 6.04 11.60
N ALA A 84 -9.99 6.72 11.16
CA ALA A 84 -11.32 6.13 11.05
C ALA A 84 -11.34 4.92 10.09
N HIS A 85 -10.59 4.98 8.98
CA HIS A 85 -10.47 3.85 8.06
C HIS A 85 -9.80 2.64 8.72
N SER A 86 -8.67 2.86 9.39
CA SER A 86 -7.94 1.80 10.10
C SER A 86 -8.77 1.18 11.23
N GLU A 87 -9.53 2.00 11.95
CA GLU A 87 -10.45 1.57 13.00
C GLU A 87 -11.59 0.73 12.43
N ALA A 88 -12.15 1.13 11.27
CA ALA A 88 -13.20 0.37 10.59
C ALA A 88 -12.74 -1.02 10.17
N LEU A 89 -11.54 -1.12 9.59
CA LEU A 89 -10.93 -2.39 9.21
C LEU A 89 -10.67 -3.31 10.41
N LEU A 90 -10.22 -2.73 11.52
CA LEU A 90 -10.03 -3.49 12.76
C LEU A 90 -11.36 -4.05 13.28
N LYS A 91 -12.41 -3.23 13.34
CA LYS A 91 -13.74 -3.65 13.79
C LYS A 91 -14.35 -4.71 12.87
N LEU A 92 -14.15 -4.60 11.56
CA LEU A 92 -14.59 -5.63 10.61
C LEU A 92 -13.89 -6.97 10.89
N LYS A 93 -12.59 -6.95 11.17
CA LYS A 93 -11.83 -8.15 11.53
C LYS A 93 -12.28 -8.76 12.86
N GLU A 94 -12.50 -7.93 13.88
CA GLU A 94 -13.04 -8.36 15.17
C GLU A 94 -14.46 -8.92 15.02
N ALA A 95 -15.29 -8.29 14.18
CA ALA A 95 -16.63 -8.77 13.85
C ALA A 95 -16.60 -10.14 13.18
N ALA A 96 -15.68 -10.38 12.25
CA ALA A 96 -15.49 -11.70 11.64
C ALA A 96 -15.14 -12.75 12.69
N THR A 97 -14.27 -12.41 13.64
CA THR A 97 -13.92 -13.33 14.74
C THR A 97 -15.13 -13.62 15.64
N ALA A 98 -15.94 -12.61 15.96
CA ALA A 98 -17.15 -12.78 16.75
C ALA A 98 -18.23 -13.60 16.01
N TYR A 99 -18.35 -13.37 14.70
CA TYR A 99 -19.25 -14.11 13.81
C TYR A 99 -18.89 -15.60 13.77
N ASP A 100 -17.60 -15.92 13.57
CA ASP A 100 -17.10 -17.29 13.56
C ASP A 100 -17.29 -17.99 14.92
N ALA A 101 -17.26 -17.22 16.02
CA ALA A 101 -17.54 -17.70 17.37
C ALA A 101 -19.05 -17.81 17.69
N LEU A 102 -19.94 -17.51 16.73
CA LEU A 102 -21.40 -17.42 16.90
C LEU A 102 -21.86 -16.41 17.97
N ASP A 103 -21.01 -15.43 18.34
CA ASP A 103 -21.42 -14.25 19.10
C ASP A 103 -22.07 -13.23 18.15
N LEU A 104 -23.29 -13.54 17.73
CA LEU A 104 -24.02 -12.75 16.72
C LEU A 104 -24.33 -11.32 17.19
N THR A 105 -24.60 -11.15 18.49
CA THR A 105 -24.86 -9.83 19.08
C THR A 105 -23.59 -8.98 19.14
N GLY A 106 -22.46 -9.58 19.51
CA GLY A 106 -21.15 -8.92 19.48
C GLY A 106 -20.74 -8.58 18.05
N ALA A 107 -20.89 -9.53 17.12
CA ALA A 107 -20.62 -9.33 15.70
C ALA A 107 -21.45 -8.18 15.12
N LEU A 108 -22.77 -8.14 15.34
CA LEU A 108 -23.62 -7.07 14.83
C LEU A 108 -23.24 -5.69 15.41
N THR A 109 -22.87 -5.64 16.68
CA THR A 109 -22.41 -4.41 17.33
C THR A 109 -21.12 -3.90 16.69
N LEU A 110 -20.16 -4.79 16.47
CA LEU A 110 -18.87 -4.48 15.82
C LEU A 110 -19.07 -4.06 14.36
N LEU A 111 -19.94 -4.75 13.61
CA LEU A 111 -20.24 -4.42 12.22
C LEU A 111 -20.92 -3.05 12.08
N THR A 112 -21.85 -2.73 12.98
CA THR A 112 -22.48 -1.41 13.01
C THR A 112 -21.47 -0.32 13.35
N ALA A 113 -20.56 -0.58 14.30
CA ALA A 113 -19.47 0.33 14.61
C ALA A 113 -18.48 0.47 13.44
N ALA A 114 -18.23 -0.61 12.69
CA ALA A 114 -17.39 -0.61 11.49
C ALA A 114 -18.03 0.23 10.40
N SER A 115 -19.34 0.08 10.12
CA SER A 115 -20.04 0.88 9.09
C SER A 115 -19.97 2.38 9.40
N ILE A 116 -20.17 2.77 10.66
CA ILE A 116 -20.04 4.17 11.10
C ILE A 116 -18.60 4.69 10.92
N SER A 117 -17.59 3.88 11.29
CA SER A 117 -16.18 4.27 11.07
C SER A 117 -15.86 4.37 9.57
N PHE A 118 -16.44 3.52 8.73
CA PHE A 118 -16.29 3.61 7.28
C PHE A 118 -16.91 4.88 6.71
N GLU A 119 -18.12 5.26 7.14
CA GLU A 119 -18.76 6.53 6.78
C GLU A 119 -17.88 7.73 7.14
N LYS A 120 -17.31 7.74 8.35
CA LYS A 120 -16.35 8.78 8.77
C LYS A 120 -15.06 8.79 7.94
N SER A 121 -14.74 7.66 7.31
CA SER A 121 -13.56 7.48 6.47
C SER A 121 -13.81 7.63 4.97
N ALA A 122 -15.00 8.09 4.53
CA ALA A 122 -15.38 8.13 3.12
C ALA A 122 -14.36 8.85 2.21
N SER A 123 -13.59 9.81 2.74
CA SER A 123 -12.51 10.51 2.02
C SER A 123 -11.28 9.64 1.71
N HIS A 124 -11.17 8.46 2.33
CA HIS A 124 -10.04 7.54 2.22
C HIS A 124 -10.41 6.19 1.59
N TRP A 125 -11.66 6.06 1.13
CA TRP A 125 -12.14 4.86 0.49
C TRP A 125 -11.49 4.64 -0.88
N THR A 126 -10.54 3.71 -0.94
CA THR A 126 -9.89 3.27 -2.18
C THR A 126 -10.62 2.10 -2.83
N SER A 127 -11.36 1.31 -2.06
CA SER A 127 -12.17 0.18 -2.52
C SER A 127 -13.48 0.09 -1.73
N SER A 128 -14.56 -0.34 -2.38
CA SER A 128 -15.83 -0.64 -1.71
C SER A 128 -15.83 -1.99 -0.99
N GLU A 129 -14.86 -2.88 -1.30
CA GLU A 129 -14.83 -4.26 -0.84
C GLU A 129 -14.97 -4.43 0.68
N PRO A 130 -14.21 -3.71 1.55
CA PRO A 130 -14.36 -3.88 3.01
C PRO A 130 -15.77 -3.53 3.52
N VAL A 131 -16.45 -2.60 2.86
CA VAL A 131 -17.76 -2.14 3.32
C VAL A 131 -18.89 -2.96 2.73
N VAL A 132 -18.74 -3.39 1.47
CA VAL A 132 -19.56 -4.46 0.91
C VAL A 132 -19.49 -5.68 1.83
N GLN A 133 -18.29 -6.12 2.24
CA GLN A 133 -18.12 -7.22 3.19
C GLN A 133 -18.80 -6.94 4.53
N THR A 134 -18.67 -5.73 5.07
CA THR A 134 -19.36 -5.32 6.31
C THR A 134 -20.87 -5.53 6.18
N TYR A 135 -21.49 -5.04 5.11
CA TYR A 135 -22.94 -5.20 4.90
C TYR A 135 -23.37 -6.63 4.61
N LEU A 136 -22.58 -7.42 3.87
CA LEU A 136 -22.82 -8.85 3.66
C LEU A 136 -22.83 -9.59 5.00
N MET A 137 -21.84 -9.32 5.86
CA MET A 137 -21.76 -9.91 7.20
C MET A 137 -22.90 -9.44 8.10
N MET A 138 -23.32 -8.17 8.02
CA MET A 138 -24.50 -7.67 8.73
C MET A 138 -25.75 -8.41 8.30
N GLY A 139 -25.94 -8.63 6.99
CA GLY A 139 -27.07 -9.39 6.45
C GLY A 139 -27.11 -10.81 6.99
N ALA A 140 -25.99 -11.53 6.90
CA ALA A 140 -25.88 -12.89 7.40
C ALA A 140 -26.10 -12.97 8.93
N THR A 141 -25.56 -12.03 9.69
CA THR A 141 -25.73 -11.95 11.15
C THR A 141 -27.19 -11.69 11.53
N GLN A 142 -27.87 -10.78 10.84
CA GLN A 142 -29.28 -10.48 11.08
C GLN A 142 -30.19 -11.66 10.75
N ALA A 143 -29.90 -12.40 9.66
CA ALA A 143 -30.65 -13.60 9.31
C ALA A 143 -30.51 -14.68 10.38
N LEU A 144 -29.31 -14.90 10.91
CA LEU A 144 -29.05 -15.84 12.02
C LEU A 144 -29.77 -15.41 13.32
N LEU A 145 -29.93 -14.11 13.56
CA LEU A 145 -30.72 -13.57 14.68
C LEU A 145 -32.24 -13.65 14.43
N GLY A 146 -32.68 -14.12 13.25
CA GLY A 146 -34.08 -14.24 12.87
C GLY A 146 -34.71 -12.94 12.36
N ASN A 147 -33.93 -11.87 12.17
CA ASN A 147 -34.41 -10.58 11.68
C ASN A 147 -34.27 -10.48 10.16
N GLN A 148 -35.17 -11.17 9.44
CA GLN A 148 -35.14 -11.23 7.97
C GLN A 148 -35.24 -9.85 7.29
N PRO A 149 -36.11 -8.91 7.70
CA PRO A 149 -36.17 -7.59 7.09
C PRO A 149 -34.84 -6.83 7.15
N ALA A 150 -34.17 -6.84 8.31
CA ALA A 150 -32.87 -6.18 8.46
C ALA A 150 -31.77 -6.90 7.68
N ALA A 151 -31.87 -8.22 7.51
CA ALA A 151 -30.95 -8.99 6.69
C ALA A 151 -31.06 -8.57 5.21
N ILE A 152 -32.28 -8.51 4.68
CA ILE A 152 -32.56 -8.07 3.31
C ILE A 152 -32.04 -6.65 3.07
N ASP A 153 -32.27 -5.72 4.00
CA ASP A 153 -31.80 -4.34 3.87
C ASP A 153 -30.26 -4.23 3.85
N ALA A 154 -29.58 -5.01 4.69
CA ALA A 154 -28.12 -5.06 4.70
C ALA A 154 -27.56 -5.67 3.40
N PHE A 155 -28.12 -6.78 2.92
CA PHE A 155 -27.73 -7.36 1.64
C PHE A 155 -28.02 -6.43 0.46
N ALA A 156 -29.18 -5.77 0.46
CA ALA A 156 -29.54 -4.80 -0.57
C ALA A 156 -28.52 -3.64 -0.59
N GLN A 157 -28.11 -3.14 0.59
CA GLN A 157 -27.07 -2.12 0.68
C GLN A 157 -25.72 -2.60 0.12
N ALA A 158 -25.33 -3.86 0.35
CA ALA A 158 -24.12 -4.43 -0.25
C ALA A 158 -24.22 -4.46 -1.78
N LEU A 159 -25.36 -4.89 -2.32
CA LEU A 159 -25.62 -4.99 -3.76
C LEU A 159 -25.77 -3.63 -4.45
N THR A 160 -26.25 -2.60 -3.76
CA THR A 160 -26.26 -1.21 -4.24
C THR A 160 -24.84 -0.69 -4.44
N LEU A 161 -23.91 -1.02 -3.54
CA LEU A 161 -22.50 -0.60 -3.62
C LEU A 161 -21.71 -1.43 -4.64
N ASP A 162 -21.94 -2.73 -4.69
CA ASP A 162 -21.41 -3.61 -5.70
C ASP A 162 -22.47 -4.64 -6.16
N PRO A 163 -23.01 -4.51 -7.39
CA PRO A 163 -23.97 -5.48 -7.93
C PRO A 163 -23.43 -6.91 -8.06
N ARG A 164 -22.11 -7.10 -7.94
CA ARG A 164 -21.45 -8.41 -7.98
C ARG A 164 -21.11 -8.94 -6.58
N ALA A 165 -21.53 -8.24 -5.51
CA ALA A 165 -21.29 -8.66 -4.14
C ALA A 165 -21.87 -10.05 -3.89
N GLN A 166 -21.03 -10.96 -3.43
CA GLN A 166 -21.41 -12.32 -3.07
C GLN A 166 -20.64 -12.71 -1.81
N MET A 167 -21.26 -13.50 -0.94
CA MET A 167 -20.58 -14.12 0.19
C MET A 167 -20.17 -15.54 -0.22
N PRO A 168 -18.94 -16.00 0.10
CA PRO A 168 -18.53 -17.38 -0.14
C PRO A 168 -19.54 -18.34 0.50
N SER A 169 -19.89 -19.42 -0.22
CA SER A 169 -20.85 -20.42 0.24
C SER A 169 -20.48 -21.05 1.58
N GLU A 170 -19.18 -21.11 1.89
CA GLU A 170 -18.66 -21.67 3.14
C GLU A 170 -18.96 -20.79 4.35
N ILE A 171 -19.12 -19.48 4.14
CA ILE A 171 -19.35 -18.49 5.20
C ILE A 171 -20.84 -18.10 5.24
N MET A 172 -21.58 -18.27 4.14
CA MET A 172 -22.99 -17.92 4.04
C MET A 172 -23.90 -18.94 4.78
N PRO A 173 -24.67 -18.53 5.80
CA PRO A 173 -25.62 -19.41 6.45
C PRO A 173 -26.80 -19.74 5.53
N GLU A 174 -27.27 -20.99 5.57
CA GLU A 174 -28.46 -21.42 4.80
C GLU A 174 -29.70 -20.54 5.09
N VAL A 175 -29.88 -20.12 6.34
CA VAL A 175 -31.00 -19.24 6.76
C VAL A 175 -30.94 -17.83 6.14
N ALA A 176 -29.77 -17.41 5.64
CA ALA A 176 -29.56 -16.10 5.03
C ALA A 176 -29.77 -16.13 3.50
N VAL A 177 -29.79 -17.31 2.88
CA VAL A 177 -29.95 -17.45 1.42
C VAL A 177 -31.23 -16.80 0.90
N PRO A 178 -32.42 -17.03 1.50
CA PRO A 178 -33.65 -16.40 1.03
C PRO A 178 -33.61 -14.86 1.11
N ALA A 179 -32.99 -14.31 2.16
CA ALA A 179 -32.84 -12.86 2.32
C ALA A 179 -31.92 -12.26 1.26
N MET A 180 -30.86 -12.96 0.88
CA MET A 180 -29.96 -12.53 -0.19
C MET A 180 -30.67 -12.57 -1.56
N GLU A 181 -31.43 -13.64 -1.84
CA GLU A 181 -32.23 -13.74 -3.07
C GLU A 181 -33.27 -12.60 -3.16
N GLU A 182 -33.99 -12.33 -2.07
CA GLU A 182 -34.94 -11.21 -2.01
C GLU A 182 -34.25 -9.85 -2.16
N ALA A 183 -33.06 -9.67 -1.58
CA ALA A 183 -32.26 -8.46 -1.77
C ALA A 183 -31.84 -8.25 -3.23
N HIS A 184 -31.47 -9.31 -3.94
CA HIS A 184 -31.19 -9.24 -5.38
C HIS A 184 -32.42 -8.78 -6.18
N LEU A 185 -33.59 -9.32 -5.89
CA LEU A 185 -34.85 -8.89 -6.52
C LEU A 185 -35.11 -7.41 -6.24
N LYS A 186 -35.05 -7.00 -4.97
CA LYS A 186 -35.25 -5.62 -4.51
C LYS A 186 -34.34 -4.63 -5.21
N VAL A 187 -33.05 -4.95 -5.38
CA VAL A 187 -32.08 -4.08 -6.07
C VAL A 187 -32.27 -4.09 -7.59
N SER A 188 -32.64 -5.23 -8.18
CA SER A 188 -32.89 -5.33 -9.62
C SER A 188 -34.15 -4.56 -10.07
N GLU A 189 -35.14 -4.46 -9.19
CA GLU A 189 -36.38 -3.71 -9.39
C GLU A 189 -36.27 -2.25 -8.92
N ALA A 190 -35.16 -1.89 -8.26
CA ALA A 190 -34.94 -0.55 -7.78
C ALA A 190 -34.92 0.43 -8.96
N SER A 191 -35.65 1.53 -8.80
CA SER A 191 -35.58 2.64 -9.75
C SER A 191 -34.16 3.24 -9.74
N THR A 192 -33.88 4.06 -10.74
CA THR A 192 -32.61 4.80 -10.80
C THR A 192 -32.84 6.31 -10.64
N GLY A 193 -31.85 7.00 -10.10
CA GLY A 193 -31.74 8.46 -10.08
C GLY A 193 -30.62 8.98 -10.97
N ARG A 194 -30.44 10.30 -10.94
CA ARG A 194 -29.35 11.03 -11.57
C ARG A 194 -28.53 11.75 -10.51
N LEU A 195 -27.23 11.88 -10.76
CA LEU A 195 -26.28 12.52 -9.82
C LEU A 195 -25.41 13.53 -10.58
N GLY A 196 -25.55 14.81 -10.24
CA GLY A 196 -24.69 15.89 -10.72
C GLY A 196 -23.64 16.24 -9.66
N VAL A 197 -22.35 16.17 -10.00
CA VAL A 197 -21.25 16.44 -9.07
C VAL A 197 -20.42 17.63 -9.56
N PHE A 198 -20.27 18.63 -8.69
CA PHE A 198 -19.49 19.84 -8.92
C PHE A 198 -18.46 20.04 -7.82
N ALA A 199 -17.26 20.51 -8.19
CA ALA A 199 -16.16 20.76 -7.28
C ALA A 199 -15.66 22.21 -7.38
N SER A 200 -15.26 22.78 -6.25
CA SER A 200 -14.58 24.07 -6.15
C SER A 200 -13.32 23.90 -5.29
N PRO A 201 -12.10 24.13 -5.83
CA PRO A 201 -11.82 24.57 -7.19
C PRO A 201 -12.23 23.54 -8.24
N GLN A 202 -12.40 24.01 -9.49
CA GLN A 202 -12.85 23.15 -10.60
C GLN A 202 -11.88 21.99 -10.80
N MET A 203 -12.40 20.87 -11.31
CA MET A 203 -11.68 19.66 -11.66
C MET A 203 -11.24 18.82 -10.45
N ALA A 204 -12.06 17.80 -10.16
CA ALA A 204 -11.76 16.77 -9.19
C ALA A 204 -12.18 15.41 -9.76
N GLU A 205 -11.40 14.38 -9.49
CA GLU A 205 -11.78 13.01 -9.79
C GLU A 205 -12.98 12.62 -8.94
N VAL A 206 -14.02 12.11 -9.60
CA VAL A 206 -15.27 11.68 -8.96
C VAL A 206 -15.25 10.17 -8.85
N TRP A 207 -15.31 9.69 -7.61
CA TRP A 207 -15.37 8.29 -7.26
C TRP A 207 -16.72 8.00 -6.60
N LEU A 208 -17.44 7.01 -7.11
CA LEU A 208 -18.70 6.55 -6.55
C LEU A 208 -18.56 5.06 -6.21
N ASP A 209 -18.77 4.73 -4.95
CA ASP A 209 -18.65 3.39 -4.39
C ASP A 209 -17.29 2.74 -4.69
N GLY A 210 -16.21 3.51 -4.49
CA GLY A 210 -14.84 3.06 -4.76
C GLY A 210 -14.46 2.97 -6.24
N ARG A 211 -15.37 3.28 -7.16
CA ARG A 211 -15.13 3.23 -8.62
C ARG A 211 -14.97 4.63 -9.19
N PHE A 212 -13.93 4.84 -9.99
CA PHE A 212 -13.74 6.08 -10.74
C PHE A 212 -14.87 6.25 -11.78
N ARG A 213 -15.54 7.40 -11.76
CA ARG A 213 -16.67 7.72 -12.65
C ARG A 213 -16.35 8.82 -13.66
N GLY A 214 -15.31 9.63 -13.41
CA GLY A 214 -14.92 10.72 -14.30
C GLY A 214 -14.36 11.92 -13.52
N ILE A 215 -14.39 13.09 -14.14
CA ILE A 215 -13.88 14.35 -13.57
C ILE A 215 -15.02 15.37 -13.45
N ALA A 216 -15.14 16.04 -12.31
CA ALA A 216 -16.14 17.08 -12.06
C ALA A 216 -15.88 18.35 -12.90
N PRO A 217 -16.89 19.00 -13.49
CA PRO A 217 -18.32 18.70 -13.36
C PRO A 217 -18.71 17.44 -14.13
N LEU A 218 -19.43 16.53 -13.45
CA LEU A 218 -19.83 15.23 -13.98
C LEU A 218 -21.31 14.99 -13.71
N GLN A 219 -22.04 14.59 -14.74
CA GLN A 219 -23.40 14.10 -14.62
C GLN A 219 -23.39 12.59 -14.83
N MET A 220 -24.01 11.86 -13.90
CA MET A 220 -24.15 10.41 -13.96
C MET A 220 -25.63 10.06 -13.96
N ASP A 221 -26.04 9.29 -14.95
CA ASP A 221 -27.39 8.77 -15.07
C ASP A 221 -27.47 7.32 -14.60
N GLN A 222 -28.70 6.85 -14.38
CA GLN A 222 -28.98 5.45 -14.05
C GLN A 222 -28.26 4.94 -12.79
N ILE A 223 -28.10 5.81 -11.79
CA ILE A 223 -27.54 5.39 -10.50
C ILE A 223 -28.65 4.67 -9.72
N PRO A 224 -28.43 3.43 -9.24
CA PRO A 224 -29.40 2.74 -8.39
C PRO A 224 -29.85 3.62 -7.23
N THR A 225 -31.10 3.53 -6.82
CA THR A 225 -31.54 4.28 -5.63
C THR A 225 -30.96 3.69 -4.36
N GLY A 226 -30.64 4.56 -3.40
CA GLY A 226 -30.10 4.17 -2.11
C GLY A 226 -28.90 5.02 -1.69
N ARG A 227 -28.18 4.53 -0.68
CA ARG A 227 -27.00 5.20 -0.12
C ARG A 227 -25.75 4.82 -0.91
N HIS A 228 -25.04 5.83 -1.38
CA HIS A 228 -23.78 5.69 -2.11
C HIS A 228 -22.67 6.48 -1.43
N TYR A 229 -21.43 6.01 -1.59
CA TYR A 229 -20.25 6.68 -1.09
C TYR A 229 -19.61 7.49 -2.20
N LEU A 230 -19.62 8.81 -2.06
CA LEU A 230 -19.01 9.74 -2.98
C LEU A 230 -17.66 10.20 -2.41
N ARG A 231 -16.61 10.13 -3.23
CA ARG A 231 -15.29 10.68 -2.92
C ARG A 231 -14.78 11.55 -4.06
N LEU A 232 -14.31 12.75 -3.73
CA LEU A 232 -13.68 13.69 -4.64
C LEU A 232 -12.20 13.82 -4.32
N VAL A 233 -11.35 13.73 -5.35
CA VAL A 233 -9.90 13.82 -5.23
C VAL A 233 -9.39 14.90 -6.17
N SER A 234 -8.59 15.83 -5.67
CA SER A 234 -7.92 16.83 -6.51
C SER A 234 -6.48 17.05 -6.03
N PRO A 235 -5.48 17.08 -6.93
CA PRO A 235 -4.07 17.24 -6.53
C PRO A 235 -3.83 18.47 -5.65
N GLY A 236 -3.30 18.25 -4.44
CA GLY A 236 -3.02 19.31 -3.47
C GLY A 236 -4.21 19.73 -2.60
N TYR A 237 -5.36 19.10 -2.76
CA TYR A 237 -6.53 19.29 -1.89
C TYR A 237 -6.76 18.04 -1.05
N GLN A 238 -7.38 18.23 0.12
CA GLN A 238 -7.85 17.14 0.94
C GLN A 238 -9.00 16.44 0.23
N ASN A 239 -9.00 15.10 0.27
CA ASN A 239 -10.10 14.32 -0.28
C ASN A 239 -11.39 14.66 0.46
N ASP A 240 -12.43 14.99 -0.29
CA ASP A 240 -13.77 15.16 0.26
C ASP A 240 -14.51 13.84 0.07
N GLY A 241 -15.11 13.32 1.14
CA GLY A 241 -15.83 12.07 1.10
C GLY A 241 -17.10 12.14 1.94
N ARG A 242 -18.20 11.64 1.39
CA ARG A 242 -19.51 11.71 2.03
C ARG A 242 -20.42 10.59 1.56
N LEU A 243 -21.36 10.23 2.42
CA LEU A 243 -22.51 9.41 2.04
C LEU A 243 -23.55 10.30 1.37
N ILE A 244 -24.13 9.82 0.28
CA ILE A 244 -25.20 10.51 -0.45
C ILE A 244 -26.39 9.57 -0.64
N ASP A 245 -27.60 10.14 -0.59
CA ASP A 245 -28.83 9.43 -0.92
C ASP A 245 -29.25 9.76 -2.36
N VAL A 246 -29.42 8.71 -3.17
CA VAL A 246 -29.93 8.81 -4.54
C VAL A 246 -31.41 8.43 -4.54
N ALA A 247 -32.25 9.41 -4.87
CA ALA A 247 -33.70 9.26 -4.88
C ALA A 247 -34.23 8.79 -6.26
N PRO A 248 -35.34 8.02 -6.28
CA PRO A 248 -35.89 7.46 -7.51
C PRO A 248 -36.34 8.56 -8.47
N HIS A 249 -35.91 8.48 -9.73
CA HIS A 249 -36.30 9.39 -10.81
C HIS A 249 -35.99 10.88 -10.55
N GLN A 250 -35.14 11.18 -9.57
CA GLN A 250 -34.74 12.53 -9.20
C GLN A 250 -33.27 12.77 -9.51
N GLU A 251 -32.90 14.05 -9.62
CA GLU A 251 -31.52 14.48 -9.77
C GLU A 251 -31.00 15.02 -8.44
N THR A 252 -30.04 14.31 -7.86
CA THR A 252 -29.30 14.77 -6.69
C THR A 252 -28.11 15.60 -7.17
N THR A 253 -28.03 16.88 -6.78
CA THR A 253 -26.87 17.74 -7.09
C THR A 253 -25.98 17.89 -5.88
N ILE A 254 -24.70 17.55 -6.03
CA ILE A 254 -23.67 17.73 -5.02
C ILE A 254 -22.73 18.85 -5.44
N GLN A 255 -22.61 19.86 -4.58
CA GLN A 255 -21.58 20.88 -4.68
C GLN A 255 -20.59 20.69 -3.53
N SER A 256 -19.32 20.52 -3.87
CA SER A 256 -18.25 20.34 -2.89
C SER A 256 -17.21 21.46 -3.00
N ALA A 257 -16.88 22.06 -1.85
CA ALA A 257 -15.75 22.96 -1.70
C ALA A 257 -14.59 22.21 -1.05
N LEU A 258 -13.53 21.96 -1.83
CA LEU A 258 -12.37 21.20 -1.38
C LEU A 258 -11.47 22.05 -0.50
N SER A 259 -11.02 21.45 0.60
CA SER A 259 -10.08 22.10 1.52
C SER A 259 -8.65 21.93 1.01
N PRO A 260 -7.83 22.99 0.98
CA PRO A 260 -6.43 22.89 0.55
C PRO A 260 -5.61 22.06 1.53
N THR A 261 -4.64 21.31 1.02
CA THR A 261 -3.66 20.66 1.91
C THR A 261 -2.67 21.66 2.49
N ARG A 262 -2.02 21.30 3.60
CA ARG A 262 -0.94 22.14 4.20
C ARG A 262 0.20 22.42 3.22
N GLY A 263 0.53 21.45 2.36
CA GLY A 263 1.59 21.55 1.36
C GLY A 263 1.19 22.26 0.07
N LEU A 264 -0.08 22.65 -0.12
CA LEU A 264 -0.59 23.14 -1.40
C LEU A 264 0.21 24.32 -1.96
N ALA A 265 0.51 25.32 -1.14
CA ALA A 265 1.20 26.53 -1.60
C ALA A 265 2.62 26.23 -2.11
N ASN A 266 3.35 25.38 -1.40
CA ASN A 266 4.70 24.95 -1.80
C ASN A 266 4.65 24.10 -3.07
N TYR A 267 3.68 23.19 -3.13
CA TYR A 267 3.44 22.34 -4.29
C TYR A 267 3.15 23.17 -5.55
N GLN A 268 2.18 24.08 -5.48
CA GLN A 268 1.83 24.97 -6.60
C GLN A 268 3.00 25.84 -7.06
N SER A 269 3.81 26.34 -6.11
CA SER A 269 5.01 27.12 -6.41
C SER A 269 6.05 26.31 -7.19
N ALA A 270 6.25 25.04 -6.82
CA ALA A 270 7.16 24.13 -7.52
C ALA A 270 6.64 23.76 -8.94
N LEU A 271 5.32 23.64 -9.12
CA LEU A 271 4.74 23.29 -10.41
C LEU A 271 4.85 24.40 -11.48
N GLY A 272 4.93 25.67 -11.09
CA GLY A 272 4.92 26.81 -12.02
C GLY A 272 5.98 26.72 -13.12
N PRO A 273 7.28 26.61 -12.78
CA PRO A 273 8.35 26.43 -13.76
C PRO A 273 8.26 25.09 -14.51
N ILE A 274 7.85 24.01 -13.83
CA ILE A 274 7.70 22.69 -14.45
C ILE A 274 6.63 22.75 -15.55
N ARG A 275 5.53 23.49 -15.35
CA ARG A 275 4.50 23.75 -16.37
C ARG A 275 5.04 24.48 -17.61
N GLN A 276 6.18 25.16 -17.51
CA GLN A 276 6.86 25.81 -18.63
C GLN A 276 7.97 24.93 -19.25
N GLY A 277 8.24 23.76 -18.67
CA GLY A 277 9.23 22.80 -19.17
C GLY A 277 10.58 22.91 -18.48
N ASN A 278 10.68 23.70 -17.40
CA ASN A 278 11.91 23.81 -16.63
C ASN A 278 12.08 22.60 -15.70
N THR A 279 12.95 21.67 -16.09
CA THR A 279 13.26 20.44 -15.33
C THR A 279 14.17 20.70 -14.12
N ALA A 280 14.88 21.82 -14.05
CA ALA A 280 15.72 22.14 -12.87
C ALA A 280 14.89 22.30 -11.59
N SER A 281 13.61 22.68 -11.73
CA SER A 281 12.66 22.82 -10.62
C SER A 281 12.12 21.49 -10.09
N LEU A 282 12.46 20.35 -10.71
CA LEU A 282 12.08 19.02 -10.19
C LEU A 282 12.70 18.73 -8.83
N SER A 283 13.89 19.25 -8.56
CA SER A 283 14.55 19.14 -7.24
C SER A 283 13.71 19.75 -6.12
N GLN A 284 13.10 20.91 -6.36
CA GLN A 284 12.21 21.58 -5.40
C GLN A 284 10.95 20.75 -5.14
N LEU A 285 10.37 20.15 -6.20
CA LEU A 285 9.22 19.27 -6.06
C LEU A 285 9.57 17.99 -5.28
N GLY A 286 10.75 17.41 -5.53
CA GLY A 286 11.25 16.23 -4.81
C GLY A 286 11.43 16.49 -3.32
N GLN A 287 11.95 17.65 -2.93
CA GLN A 287 12.06 18.05 -1.52
C GLN A 287 10.71 18.15 -0.79
N ILE A 288 9.64 18.44 -1.53
CA ILE A 288 8.27 18.49 -1.00
C ILE A 288 7.69 17.07 -0.87
N LEU A 289 7.79 16.25 -1.93
CA LEU A 289 7.13 14.95 -2.00
C LEU A 289 7.88 13.83 -1.27
N LYS A 290 9.23 13.89 -1.21
CA LYS A 290 10.11 12.95 -0.49
C LYS A 290 9.81 11.47 -0.79
N VAL A 291 9.68 11.15 -2.07
CA VAL A 291 9.50 9.79 -2.59
C VAL A 291 10.79 9.33 -3.28
N ASP A 292 10.89 8.05 -3.63
CA ASP A 292 12.05 7.53 -4.37
C ASP A 292 12.01 7.98 -5.84
N ARG A 293 10.81 8.04 -6.43
CA ARG A 293 10.61 8.38 -7.84
C ARG A 293 9.43 9.32 -8.03
N MET A 294 9.54 10.21 -9.02
CA MET A 294 8.44 11.04 -9.49
C MET A 294 8.20 10.80 -10.97
N LEU A 295 6.94 10.58 -11.35
CA LEU A 295 6.50 10.58 -12.74
C LEU A 295 5.70 11.86 -12.98
N ILE A 296 6.28 12.80 -13.70
CA ILE A 296 5.65 14.06 -14.08
C ILE A 296 4.98 13.87 -15.42
N LEU A 297 3.69 14.22 -15.52
CA LEU A 297 2.90 14.13 -16.75
C LEU A 297 2.36 15.51 -17.08
N ARG A 298 3.12 16.26 -17.90
CA ARG A 298 2.66 17.54 -18.44
C ARG A 298 1.74 17.26 -19.61
N VAL A 299 0.55 17.85 -19.61
CA VAL A 299 -0.44 17.64 -20.67
C VAL A 299 -0.80 18.98 -21.28
N GLN A 300 -0.71 19.03 -22.61
CA GLN A 300 -1.02 20.20 -23.42
C GLN A 300 -2.14 19.88 -24.41
N ALA A 301 -3.12 20.76 -24.52
CA ALA A 301 -4.20 20.59 -25.49
C ALA A 301 -3.73 20.92 -26.91
N LEU A 302 -4.19 20.12 -27.88
CA LEU A 302 -3.99 20.29 -29.31
C LEU A 302 -5.32 20.03 -30.05
N GLY A 303 -6.23 21.00 -29.97
CA GLY A 303 -7.59 20.84 -30.50
C GLY A 303 -8.37 19.76 -29.71
N PRO A 304 -8.91 18.72 -30.35
CA PRO A 304 -9.55 17.59 -29.67
C PRO A 304 -8.53 16.60 -29.06
N ASP A 305 -7.26 16.73 -29.40
CA ASP A 305 -6.19 15.84 -28.97
C ASP A 305 -5.38 16.45 -27.84
N VAL A 306 -4.56 15.64 -27.17
CA VAL A 306 -3.63 16.09 -26.14
C VAL A 306 -2.24 15.55 -26.41
N THR A 307 -1.22 16.35 -26.13
CA THR A 307 0.18 15.89 -26.10
C THR A 307 0.62 15.75 -24.65
N VAL A 308 1.10 14.56 -24.31
CA VAL A 308 1.61 14.23 -22.98
C VAL A 308 3.12 14.18 -23.04
N PHE A 309 3.77 14.99 -22.21
CA PHE A 309 5.21 14.96 -21.96
C PHE A 309 5.43 14.31 -20.60
N GLY A 310 5.96 13.10 -20.60
CA GLY A 310 6.26 12.32 -19.41
C GLY A 310 7.74 12.42 -19.04
N ILE A 311 8.02 12.62 -17.75
CA ILE A 311 9.37 12.65 -17.18
C ILE A 311 9.37 11.75 -15.96
N LEU A 312 10.20 10.70 -15.96
CA LEU A 312 10.53 9.93 -14.77
C LEU A 312 11.81 10.51 -14.17
N ALA A 313 11.76 10.90 -12.90
CA ALA A 313 12.87 11.53 -12.20
C ALA A 313 13.08 10.96 -10.79
N ASP A 314 14.25 11.22 -10.23
CA ASP A 314 14.55 10.97 -8.84
C ASP A 314 13.69 11.84 -7.92
N GLY A 315 13.08 11.23 -6.91
CA GLY A 315 12.15 11.92 -6.02
C GLY A 315 12.80 12.79 -4.95
N ILE A 316 14.14 12.88 -4.89
CA ILE A 316 14.87 13.78 -3.99
C ILE A 316 15.71 14.78 -4.80
N THR A 317 16.54 14.29 -5.71
CA THR A 317 17.47 15.16 -6.46
C THR A 317 16.80 15.86 -7.65
N GLY A 318 15.69 15.30 -8.15
CA GLY A 318 15.06 15.74 -9.39
C GLY A 318 15.84 15.34 -10.65
N GLU A 319 16.86 14.47 -10.53
CA GLU A 319 17.60 13.94 -11.67
C GLU A 319 16.67 13.21 -12.63
N VAL A 320 16.72 13.57 -13.91
CA VAL A 320 15.85 12.99 -14.93
C VAL A 320 16.41 11.65 -15.39
N TYR A 321 15.62 10.61 -15.22
CA TYR A 321 15.95 9.25 -15.61
C TYR A 321 15.47 8.89 -17.02
N GLN A 322 14.27 9.36 -17.38
CA GLN A 322 13.66 9.05 -18.68
C GLN A 322 12.67 10.14 -19.06
N GLU A 323 12.67 10.50 -20.34
CA GLU A 323 11.65 11.35 -20.94
C GLU A 323 10.99 10.62 -22.11
N ALA A 324 9.70 10.87 -22.30
CA ALA A 324 8.98 10.45 -23.49
C ALA A 324 7.83 11.41 -23.73
N GLN A 325 7.42 11.55 -24.99
CA GLN A 325 6.21 12.29 -25.33
C GLN A 325 5.38 11.52 -26.35
N LYS A 326 4.05 11.69 -26.28
CA LYS A 326 3.12 11.14 -27.26
C LYS A 326 1.84 11.96 -27.29
N SER A 327 1.25 12.08 -28.48
CA SER A 327 -0.07 12.68 -28.66
C SER A 327 -1.14 11.60 -28.71
N PHE A 328 -2.31 11.92 -28.13
CA PHE A 328 -3.44 11.01 -28.00
C PHE A 328 -4.71 11.75 -28.38
N SER A 329 -5.63 11.04 -29.02
CA SER A 329 -6.96 11.59 -29.26
C SER A 329 -7.88 11.29 -28.08
N THR A 330 -8.39 12.35 -27.44
CA THR A 330 -9.30 12.20 -26.28
C THR A 330 -10.67 11.62 -26.69
N LEU A 331 -10.99 11.69 -27.99
CA LEU A 331 -12.21 11.13 -28.57
C LEU A 331 -12.06 9.65 -28.96
N SER A 332 -10.84 9.09 -28.88
CA SER A 332 -10.61 7.68 -29.22
C SER A 332 -11.26 6.77 -28.17
N PRO A 333 -12.05 5.74 -28.56
CA PRO A 333 -12.54 4.75 -27.62
C PRO A 333 -11.40 3.93 -26.98
N LEU A 334 -10.20 3.98 -27.57
CA LEU A 334 -9.00 3.31 -27.06
C LEU A 334 -8.10 4.24 -26.24
N PHE A 335 -8.47 5.51 -26.03
CA PHE A 335 -7.66 6.52 -25.35
C PHE A 335 -6.99 5.98 -24.07
N ARG A 336 -7.79 5.37 -23.19
CA ARG A 336 -7.30 4.77 -21.94
C ARG A 336 -6.22 3.71 -22.15
N GLY A 337 -6.47 2.77 -23.07
CA GLY A 337 -5.54 1.67 -23.35
C GLY A 337 -4.27 2.16 -24.05
N GLU A 338 -4.38 3.14 -24.94
CA GLU A 338 -3.24 3.76 -25.61
C GLU A 338 -2.32 4.50 -24.63
N VAL A 339 -2.90 5.28 -23.71
CA VAL A 339 -2.16 5.98 -22.66
C VAL A 339 -1.50 4.97 -21.73
N GLU A 340 -2.22 3.95 -21.24
CA GLU A 340 -1.67 2.92 -20.36
C GLU A 340 -0.51 2.16 -21.04
N SER A 341 -0.69 1.76 -22.30
CA SER A 341 0.35 1.06 -23.06
C SER A 341 1.60 1.92 -23.25
N TRP A 342 1.43 3.21 -23.56
CA TRP A 342 2.55 4.13 -23.71
C TRP A 342 3.29 4.37 -22.40
N LEU A 343 2.56 4.56 -21.29
CA LEU A 343 3.15 4.70 -19.96
C LEU A 343 3.95 3.46 -19.58
N ALA A 344 3.39 2.27 -19.81
CA ALA A 344 4.06 1.01 -19.54
C ALA A 344 5.33 0.84 -20.39
N SER A 345 5.27 1.09 -21.69
CA SER A 345 6.41 0.92 -22.59
C SER A 345 7.54 1.91 -22.33
N SER A 346 7.21 3.11 -21.88
CA SER A 346 8.15 4.23 -21.74
C SER A 346 8.78 4.32 -20.35
N PHE A 347 8.04 3.98 -19.28
CA PHE A 347 8.44 4.31 -17.91
C PHE A 347 8.45 3.13 -16.93
N ARG A 348 7.96 1.94 -17.31
CA ARG A 348 7.97 0.76 -16.41
C ARG A 348 9.14 -0.20 -16.64
N LYS A 349 9.96 0.01 -17.68
CA LYS A 349 11.10 -0.87 -17.93
C LYS A 349 12.16 -0.69 -16.83
N PRO A 350 12.74 -1.77 -16.28
CA PRO A 350 13.84 -1.66 -15.34
C PRO A 350 15.00 -0.93 -16.03
N GLN A 351 15.47 0.15 -15.42
CA GLN A 351 16.62 0.90 -15.92
C GLN A 351 17.92 0.16 -15.58
N TYR A 352 18.20 -0.91 -16.33
CA TYR A 352 19.55 -1.41 -16.54
C TYR A 352 19.85 -1.27 -18.04
N SER A 353 20.51 -0.17 -18.41
CA SER A 353 21.22 -0.09 -19.67
C SER A 353 22.51 -0.90 -19.53
N ILE A 354 22.54 -2.12 -20.09
CA ILE A 354 23.82 -2.75 -20.40
C ILE A 354 24.54 -1.78 -21.35
N PRO A 355 25.77 -1.32 -21.04
CA PRO A 355 26.53 -0.51 -21.97
C PRO A 355 26.57 -1.22 -23.32
N LYS A 356 26.12 -0.57 -24.39
CA LYS A 356 26.32 -1.10 -25.75
C LYS A 356 27.82 -1.29 -25.92
N VAL A 357 28.28 -2.54 -25.90
CA VAL A 357 29.60 -2.90 -26.39
C VAL A 357 29.63 -2.43 -27.84
N GLN A 358 30.55 -1.50 -28.13
CA GLN A 358 30.79 -0.98 -29.47
C GLN A 358 31.18 -2.17 -30.36
N PRO A 359 30.41 -2.47 -31.43
CA PRO A 359 30.80 -3.52 -32.34
C PRO A 359 31.86 -2.92 -33.27
N ASP A 360 33.11 -2.89 -32.83
CA ASP A 360 34.29 -2.75 -33.70
C ASP A 360 35.57 -2.91 -32.87
N ALA A 361 35.83 -4.15 -32.46
CA ALA A 361 37.20 -4.63 -32.30
C ALA A 361 37.24 -5.98 -33.01
N GLN A 362 37.96 -6.04 -34.13
CA GLN A 362 38.14 -7.23 -34.95
C GLN A 362 38.59 -8.39 -34.05
N LEU A 363 37.72 -9.39 -33.88
CA LEU A 363 38.06 -10.63 -33.19
C LEU A 363 39.11 -11.36 -34.05
N GLN A 364 40.36 -11.35 -33.57
CA GLN A 364 41.34 -12.35 -33.97
C GLN A 364 40.84 -13.74 -33.51
N PRO A 365 41.11 -14.81 -34.28
CA PRO A 365 40.65 -16.15 -33.93
C PRO A 365 41.19 -16.51 -32.54
N SER A 366 40.28 -16.84 -31.62
CA SER A 366 40.63 -17.22 -30.25
C SER A 366 41.51 -18.47 -30.24
N ASP A 367 42.60 -18.37 -29.48
CA ASP A 367 43.50 -19.46 -29.10
C ASP A 367 42.69 -20.69 -28.62
N PRO A 368 42.94 -21.93 -29.08
CA PRO A 368 42.16 -23.11 -28.72
C PRO A 368 42.19 -23.50 -27.23
N GLY A 369 42.84 -22.70 -26.38
CA GLY A 369 42.97 -22.90 -24.94
C GLY A 369 42.40 -21.79 -24.06
N TYR A 370 41.60 -20.85 -24.61
CA TYR A 370 41.02 -19.78 -23.78
C TYR A 370 39.92 -20.31 -22.85
N VAL A 371 40.30 -20.58 -21.60
CA VAL A 371 39.35 -20.68 -20.48
C VAL A 371 39.09 -19.25 -20.00
N PRO A 372 37.84 -18.72 -20.06
CA PRO A 372 37.55 -17.40 -19.51
C PRO A 372 37.95 -17.38 -18.03
N PRO A 373 38.54 -16.28 -17.53
CA PRO A 373 38.82 -16.18 -16.11
C PRO A 373 37.51 -16.38 -15.34
N PRO A 374 37.51 -17.15 -14.24
CA PRO A 374 36.31 -17.29 -13.43
C PRO A 374 35.81 -15.88 -13.07
N VAL A 375 34.51 -15.62 -13.28
CA VAL A 375 33.85 -14.43 -12.73
C VAL A 375 34.29 -14.35 -11.27
N ALA A 376 34.94 -13.25 -10.90
CA ALA A 376 35.56 -13.11 -9.59
C ALA A 376 34.49 -13.24 -8.49
N THR A 377 34.32 -14.45 -7.98
CA THR A 377 33.50 -14.78 -6.81
C THR A 377 34.29 -14.51 -5.51
N GLU A 378 35.58 -14.18 -5.64
CA GLU A 378 36.46 -13.77 -4.55
C GLU A 378 35.89 -12.52 -3.87
N GLY A 379 35.29 -12.75 -2.70
CA GLY A 379 34.74 -11.71 -1.83
C GLY A 379 33.23 -11.82 -1.55
N ILE A 380 32.42 -12.49 -2.38
CA ILE A 380 30.96 -12.59 -2.14
C ILE A 380 30.67 -13.57 -1.00
N ASN A 381 31.29 -14.75 -1.06
CA ASN A 381 31.17 -15.74 0.01
C ASN A 381 31.77 -15.23 1.33
N ASP A 382 32.86 -14.47 1.27
CA ASP A 382 33.47 -13.85 2.45
C ASP A 382 32.58 -12.75 3.05
N GLN A 383 31.88 -11.99 2.21
CA GLN A 383 30.97 -10.95 2.68
C GLN A 383 29.70 -11.53 3.32
N ILE A 384 29.09 -12.57 2.72
CA ILE A 384 27.96 -13.29 3.33
C ILE A 384 28.40 -13.95 4.65
N ARG A 385 29.57 -14.60 4.67
CA ARG A 385 30.17 -15.18 5.88
C ARG A 385 30.39 -14.11 6.95
N SER A 386 30.88 -12.93 6.59
CA SER A 386 31.05 -11.82 7.53
C SER A 386 29.72 -11.37 8.13
N GLY A 387 28.64 -11.33 7.34
CA GLY A 387 27.30 -10.98 7.80
C GLY A 387 26.78 -11.93 8.88
N TYR A 388 26.93 -13.25 8.68
CA TYR A 388 26.58 -14.23 9.71
C TYR A 388 27.47 -14.14 10.95
N ILE A 389 28.78 -13.90 10.80
CA ILE A 389 29.68 -13.68 11.96
C ILE A 389 29.18 -12.51 12.81
N PHE A 390 28.82 -11.38 12.20
CA PHE A 390 28.30 -10.21 12.92
C PHE A 390 26.98 -10.50 13.65
N LEU A 391 26.06 -11.29 13.05
CA LEU A 391 24.83 -11.72 13.72
C LEU A 391 25.08 -12.69 14.89
N THR A 392 26.06 -13.59 14.76
CA THR A 392 26.42 -14.48 15.89
C THR A 392 27.03 -13.69 17.05
N LEU A 393 27.89 -12.70 16.75
CA LEU A 393 28.46 -11.81 17.75
C LEU A 393 27.39 -10.93 18.41
N SER A 394 26.37 -10.49 17.65
CA SER A 394 25.25 -9.75 18.23
C SER A 394 24.42 -10.61 19.18
N GLY A 395 24.15 -11.87 18.85
CA GLY A 395 23.50 -12.82 19.74
C GLY A 395 24.27 -13.04 21.05
N LEU A 396 25.60 -13.13 20.99
CA LEU A 396 26.46 -13.22 22.18
C LEU A 396 26.41 -11.94 23.03
N ALA A 397 26.41 -10.76 22.40
CA ALA A 397 26.27 -9.49 23.11
C ALA A 397 24.89 -9.36 23.78
N LEU A 398 23.81 -9.74 23.09
CA LEU A 398 22.45 -9.70 23.62
C LEU A 398 22.28 -10.63 24.83
N THR A 399 22.77 -11.87 24.75
CA THR A 399 22.71 -12.84 25.84
C THR A 399 23.53 -12.42 27.06
N SER A 400 24.71 -11.81 26.84
CA SER A 400 25.50 -11.17 27.90
C SER A 400 24.72 -10.02 28.56
N GLY A 401 24.10 -9.14 27.76
CA GLY A 401 23.29 -8.03 28.25
C GLY A 401 22.11 -8.48 29.11
N ILE A 402 21.38 -9.51 28.68
CA ILE A 402 20.27 -10.10 29.44
C ILE A 402 20.77 -10.69 30.77
N THR A 403 21.91 -11.39 30.74
CA THR A 403 22.48 -12.00 31.95
C THR A 403 22.91 -10.93 32.96
N LEU A 404 23.58 -9.87 32.50
CA LEU A 404 23.95 -8.72 33.33
C LEU A 404 22.73 -7.96 33.87
N ALA A 405 21.68 -7.81 33.07
CA ALA A 405 20.42 -7.21 33.49
C ALA A 405 19.75 -8.02 34.61
N ILE A 406 19.68 -9.35 34.47
CA ILE A 406 19.14 -10.24 35.52
C ILE A 406 20.00 -10.16 36.80
N LEU A 407 21.33 -10.24 36.67
CA LEU A 407 22.27 -10.15 37.80
C LEU A 407 22.29 -8.77 38.47
N SER A 408 21.85 -7.72 37.77
CA SER A 408 21.63 -6.39 38.35
C SER A 408 20.38 -6.34 39.24
N GLN A 409 19.42 -7.24 39.04
CA GLN A 409 18.16 -7.26 39.78
C GLN A 409 18.19 -8.17 41.02
N GLN A 410 19.03 -9.20 41.04
CA GLN A 410 19.13 -10.14 42.18
C GLN A 410 19.33 -9.48 43.56
N PRO A 411 20.17 -8.44 43.73
CA PRO A 411 20.37 -7.82 45.04
C PRO A 411 19.14 -7.11 45.62
N ARG A 412 18.10 -6.81 44.81
CA ARG A 412 16.86 -6.16 45.29
C ARG A 412 16.03 -7.07 46.19
N GLY A 413 16.12 -8.39 46.04
CA GLY A 413 15.39 -9.36 46.86
C GLY A 413 15.95 -9.52 48.28
N ASP A 414 17.28 -9.46 48.41
CA ASP A 414 18.00 -9.78 49.65
C ASP A 414 18.55 -8.56 50.40
N PHE A 415 18.22 -7.34 49.96
CA PHE A 415 18.79 -6.09 50.50
C PHE A 415 18.60 -5.92 52.02
N LYS A 416 17.59 -6.59 52.61
CA LYS A 416 17.32 -6.58 54.06
C LYS A 416 18.34 -7.39 54.89
N ASN A 417 19.10 -8.28 54.27
CA ASN A 417 19.96 -9.25 54.94
C ASN A 417 21.47 -8.93 54.85
N TYR A 418 21.87 -7.84 54.18
CA TYR A 418 23.29 -7.49 54.01
C TYR A 418 23.85 -6.59 55.14
N PRO A 419 25.08 -6.82 55.62
CA PRO A 419 25.74 -5.94 56.58
C PRO A 419 25.96 -4.53 56.00
N GLN A 420 25.72 -3.48 56.79
CA GLN A 420 25.88 -2.09 56.34
C GLN A 420 27.30 -1.74 55.88
N THR A 421 28.32 -2.49 56.32
CA THR A 421 29.72 -2.33 55.92
C THR A 421 30.01 -2.66 54.46
N GLN A 422 29.12 -3.38 53.76
CA GLN A 422 29.28 -3.78 52.34
C GLN A 422 28.39 -2.97 51.37
N ALA A 423 27.62 -2.00 51.87
CA ALA A 423 26.64 -1.27 51.06
C ALA A 423 27.26 -0.50 49.88
N GLN A 424 28.50 -0.03 50.01
CA GLN A 424 29.20 0.73 48.96
C GLN A 424 29.67 -0.17 47.81
N GLU A 425 30.19 -1.37 48.13
CA GLU A 425 30.60 -2.38 47.14
C GLU A 425 29.41 -2.92 46.35
N ILE A 426 28.27 -3.13 47.02
CA ILE A 426 27.03 -3.60 46.37
C ILE A 426 26.49 -2.55 45.39
N LYS A 427 26.51 -1.26 45.77
CA LYS A 427 26.07 -0.16 44.89
C LYS A 427 26.94 -0.02 43.64
N THR A 428 28.26 -0.13 43.80
CA THR A 428 29.19 -0.07 42.66
C THR A 428 29.04 -1.30 41.77
N ALA A 429 28.95 -2.51 42.33
CA ALA A 429 28.70 -3.73 41.57
C ALA A 429 27.37 -3.68 40.79
N TRP A 430 26.31 -3.12 41.39
CA TRP A 430 25.03 -2.89 40.72
C TRP A 430 25.17 -1.94 39.53
N PHE A 431 25.83 -0.80 39.72
CA PHE A 431 26.02 0.21 38.68
C PHE A 431 26.80 -0.37 37.48
N TYR A 432 27.91 -1.08 37.72
CA TYR A 432 28.71 -1.67 36.65
C TYR A 432 27.99 -2.80 35.89
N ARG A 433 27.10 -3.57 36.54
CA ARG A 433 26.28 -4.60 35.88
C ARG A 433 25.19 -3.99 35.00
N ALA A 434 24.51 -2.95 35.48
CA ALA A 434 23.50 -2.23 34.70
C ALA A 434 24.14 -1.51 33.49
N LEU A 435 25.24 -0.80 33.73
CA LEU A 435 26.03 -0.17 32.66
C LEU A 435 26.54 -1.18 31.63
N GLY A 436 27.01 -2.35 32.10
CA GLY A 436 27.44 -3.44 31.23
C GLY A 436 26.31 -4.02 30.38
N ALA A 437 25.08 -4.07 30.91
CA ALA A 437 23.90 -4.48 30.14
C ALA A 437 23.58 -3.49 29.02
N ASP A 438 23.56 -2.18 29.33
CA ASP A 438 23.27 -1.13 28.35
C ASP A 438 24.31 -1.08 27.22
N ILE A 439 25.59 -1.19 27.55
CA ILE A 439 26.69 -1.28 26.57
C ILE A 439 26.50 -2.52 25.69
N SER A 440 26.14 -3.67 26.29
CA SER A 440 25.93 -4.92 25.55
C SER A 440 24.76 -4.81 24.56
N TYR A 441 23.67 -4.13 24.93
CA TYR A 441 22.56 -3.86 24.01
C TYR A 441 22.97 -2.93 22.87
N GLY A 442 23.73 -1.86 23.16
CA GLY A 442 24.27 -0.97 22.14
C GLY A 442 25.18 -1.70 21.14
N VAL A 443 26.09 -2.53 21.63
CA VAL A 443 26.99 -3.36 20.80
C VAL A 443 26.18 -4.35 19.97
N SER A 444 25.19 -5.03 20.55
CA SER A 444 24.31 -5.95 19.81
C SER A 444 23.55 -5.26 18.67
N ALA A 445 23.02 -4.06 18.90
CA ALA A 445 22.30 -3.31 17.88
C ALA A 445 23.21 -2.91 16.70
N VAL A 446 24.42 -2.43 17.00
CA VAL A 446 25.41 -2.08 15.97
C VAL A 446 25.84 -3.31 15.17
N LEU A 447 26.21 -4.41 15.84
CA LEU A 447 26.64 -5.64 15.17
C LEU A 447 25.52 -6.25 14.31
N SER A 448 24.27 -6.21 14.79
CA SER A 448 23.12 -6.69 14.00
C SER A 448 22.88 -5.85 12.76
N GLY A 449 22.96 -4.52 12.87
CA GLY A 449 22.84 -3.61 11.73
C GLY A 449 23.92 -3.85 10.67
N VAL A 450 25.18 -4.01 11.11
CA VAL A 450 26.31 -4.33 10.21
C VAL A 450 26.12 -5.71 9.57
N GLY A 451 25.72 -6.72 10.34
CA GLY A 451 25.47 -8.08 9.85
C GLY A 451 24.39 -8.14 8.77
N ILE A 452 23.24 -7.49 9.02
CA ILE A 452 22.13 -7.39 8.06
C ILE A 452 22.58 -6.65 6.80
N TYR A 453 23.28 -5.52 6.94
CA TYR A 453 23.81 -4.76 5.81
C TYR A 453 24.74 -5.60 4.92
N GLN A 454 25.65 -6.38 5.52
CA GLN A 454 26.57 -7.24 4.79
C GLN A 454 25.85 -8.39 4.08
N LEU A 455 24.83 -9.00 4.70
CA LEU A 455 24.03 -10.04 4.05
C LEU A 455 23.23 -9.51 2.88
N VAL A 456 22.55 -8.37 3.02
CA VAL A 456 21.78 -7.74 1.92
C VAL A 456 22.69 -7.42 0.73
N LYS A 457 23.86 -6.83 0.99
CA LYS A 457 24.83 -6.50 -0.04
C LYS A 457 25.48 -7.74 -0.68
N GLY A 458 25.71 -8.80 0.10
CA GLY A 458 26.28 -10.07 -0.36
C GLY A 458 25.30 -10.86 -1.22
N TYR A 459 24.06 -11.06 -0.75
CA TYR A 459 23.02 -11.75 -1.51
C TYR A 459 22.60 -10.98 -2.75
N GLY A 460 22.51 -9.64 -2.69
CA GLY A 460 22.22 -8.82 -3.86
C GLY A 460 23.27 -8.96 -4.97
N ARG A 461 24.55 -9.11 -4.62
CA ARG A 461 25.62 -9.41 -5.59
C ARG A 461 25.55 -10.84 -6.12
N LYS A 462 25.19 -11.81 -5.27
CA LYS A 462 25.06 -13.21 -5.68
C LYS A 462 23.92 -13.39 -6.68
N THR A 463 22.74 -12.82 -6.40
CA THR A 463 21.59 -12.86 -7.32
C THR A 463 21.92 -12.19 -8.66
N GLN A 464 22.66 -11.08 -8.66
CA GLN A 464 23.13 -10.45 -9.89
C GLN A 464 24.03 -11.35 -10.73
N ILE A 465 24.89 -12.16 -10.11
CA ILE A 465 25.73 -13.12 -10.84
C ILE A 465 24.91 -14.31 -11.34
N ASP A 466 24.03 -14.85 -10.50
CA ASP A 466 23.18 -16.00 -10.85
C ASP A 466 22.23 -15.64 -12.02
N ASP A 467 21.71 -14.40 -12.05
CA ASP A 467 20.88 -13.90 -13.16
C ASP A 467 21.68 -13.72 -14.47
N VAL A 468 22.93 -13.25 -14.38
CA VAL A 468 23.82 -13.14 -15.54
C VAL A 468 24.19 -14.52 -16.09
N LEU A 469 24.51 -15.48 -15.22
CA LEU A 469 24.83 -16.86 -15.60
C LEU A 469 23.60 -17.59 -16.18
N ALA A 470 22.40 -17.34 -15.65
CA ALA A 470 21.16 -17.88 -16.19
C ALA A 470 20.84 -17.33 -17.59
N GLN A 471 21.14 -16.05 -17.85
CA GLN A 471 21.01 -15.46 -19.18
C GLN A 471 22.06 -15.97 -20.18
N GLU A 472 23.29 -16.25 -19.73
CA GLU A 472 24.32 -16.88 -20.56
C GLU A 472 23.94 -18.31 -20.95
N GLN A 473 23.33 -19.08 -20.04
CA GLN A 473 22.83 -20.42 -20.37
C GLN A 473 21.65 -20.40 -21.35
N LEU A 474 20.80 -19.38 -21.31
CA LEU A 474 19.67 -19.22 -22.23
C LEU A 474 20.08 -18.74 -23.63
N THR A 475 21.31 -18.24 -23.81
CA THR A 475 21.84 -17.75 -25.09
C THR A 475 22.76 -18.74 -25.80
N GLN A 476 23.06 -19.89 -25.20
CA GLN A 476 23.71 -21.02 -25.88
C GLN A 476 22.70 -21.71 -26.81
N PRO A 477 22.89 -21.74 -28.14
CA PRO A 477 22.01 -22.48 -29.04
C PRO A 477 22.10 -23.99 -28.72
N ILE A 478 20.94 -24.58 -28.40
CA ILE A 478 20.78 -26.03 -28.24
C ILE A 478 20.97 -26.67 -29.62
N TRP A 479 22.19 -27.11 -29.93
CA TRP A 479 22.46 -27.97 -31.08
C TRP A 479 21.88 -29.35 -30.83
N PHE A 480 20.61 -29.57 -31.23
CA PHE A 480 20.09 -30.90 -31.48
C PHE A 480 20.73 -31.44 -32.78
N ALA A 481 21.85 -32.16 -32.65
CA ALA A 481 22.36 -33.01 -33.72
C ALA A 481 21.64 -34.37 -33.66
N GLY A 482 20.45 -34.43 -34.27
CA GLY A 482 19.82 -35.69 -34.64
C GLY A 482 20.65 -36.35 -35.75
N ARG A 483 21.33 -37.44 -35.41
CA ARG A 483 21.98 -38.34 -36.36
C ARG A 483 20.92 -39.34 -36.83
N LEU A 484 20.40 -39.15 -38.04
CA LEU A 484 19.69 -40.17 -38.79
C LEU A 484 20.44 -40.40 -40.12
N GLU A 485 20.50 -41.67 -40.44
CA GLU A 485 21.25 -42.34 -41.51
C GLU A 485 20.89 -41.83 -42.90
N GLU A 486 21.89 -41.66 -43.76
CA GLU A 486 22.12 -42.45 -44.99
C GLU A 486 23.60 -42.38 -45.41
#